data_AF-A0A6M7WHW9-F1
#
_entry.id   AF-A0A6M7WHW9-F1
#
_cell.length_a   1.000
_cell.length_b   1.000
_cell.length_c   1.000
_cell.angle_alpha   90.00
_cell.angle_beta   90.00
_cell.angle_gamma   90.00
#
_symmetry.space_group_name_H-M   'P 1'
#
loop_
_entity.id
_entity.type
_entity.pdbx_description
1 polymer ?
#
loop_
_entity_poly.entity_id
_entity_poly.type
_entity_poly.pdbx_seq_one_letter_code
_entity_poly.pdbx_strand_id
1 'polypeptide(L)'
;MTNRKTLFAALAALTLLASPALAGAGGNGHGNGGGNGGGNGNGGGNAGASHGNSGASHGKSSSAPGQVAKATTDTTTDTTVDTTQVSSVTKEKNIHAKLGRLNSLQRNINAYMNSKSKKFAAIQAFVTQSAKAKLAQAAAEAAAATAAAAQAQLDALNAQLTALQVDPVANAAQIQALNSQIPAQQAVVDADNAAAAQAATAAATATVGTDQASLDAALADMANKPVDAQVTAWAQGILAGKIDQTAAAIQAGTP
;
A
#
# COMPACT_ATOMS: atom_id res chain seq x y z
N MET A 1 -16.44 19.08 6.97
CA MET A 1 -15.18 18.33 7.14
C MET A 1 -15.55 16.87 7.36
N THR A 2 -15.58 16.07 6.28
CA THR A 2 -16.12 14.71 6.31
C THR A 2 -14.98 13.70 6.50
N ASN A 3 -15.18 12.79 7.43
CA ASN A 3 -14.17 11.89 8.01
C ASN A 3 -13.60 10.88 7.01
N ARG A 4 -12.27 10.90 6.79
CA ARG A 4 -11.49 9.94 6.01
C ARG A 4 -11.06 8.73 6.86
N LYS A 5 -12.02 8.00 7.45
CA LYS A 5 -11.73 6.86 8.34
C LYS A 5 -12.63 5.66 8.05
N THR A 6 -12.58 5.12 6.85
CA THR A 6 -13.10 3.78 6.52
C THR A 6 -12.75 3.50 5.06
N LEU A 7 -11.62 2.83 4.78
CA LEU A 7 -11.32 2.31 3.44
C LEU A 7 -10.32 1.13 3.51
N PHE A 8 -10.48 0.23 4.49
CA PHE A 8 -9.72 -1.03 4.54
C PHE A 8 -10.52 -2.24 5.05
N ALA A 9 -11.85 -2.20 4.99
CA ALA A 9 -12.67 -3.37 5.29
C ALA A 9 -13.93 -3.38 4.42
N ALA A 10 -14.29 -4.56 3.93
CA ALA A 10 -15.28 -4.89 2.87
C ALA A 10 -14.73 -4.66 1.45
N LEU A 11 -14.57 -5.68 0.61
CA LEU A 11 -15.66 -6.55 0.15
C LEU A 11 -15.15 -7.94 -0.25
N ALA A 12 -15.37 -8.92 0.63
CA ALA A 12 -15.52 -10.32 0.24
C ALA A 12 -17.01 -10.52 -0.08
N ALA A 13 -17.40 -10.38 -1.34
CA ALA A 13 -18.61 -10.93 -1.97
C ALA A 13 -18.84 -10.27 -3.34
N LEU A 14 -18.19 -10.80 -4.38
CA LEU A 14 -18.73 -10.72 -5.74
C LEU A 14 -18.56 -12.09 -6.40
N THR A 15 -19.12 -13.10 -5.75
CA THR A 15 -19.41 -14.39 -6.38
C THR A 15 -20.91 -14.43 -6.63
N LEU A 16 -21.29 -14.35 -7.90
CA LEU A 16 -22.35 -15.14 -8.56
C LEU A 16 -23.02 -14.35 -9.70
N LEU A 17 -22.32 -14.18 -10.82
CA LEU A 17 -22.99 -14.17 -12.12
C LEU A 17 -22.38 -15.27 -12.98
N ALA A 18 -23.25 -16.16 -13.43
CA ALA A 18 -22.94 -17.38 -14.16
C ALA A 18 -22.22 -17.07 -15.49
N SER A 19 -21.12 -17.77 -15.74
CA SER A 19 -20.57 -17.96 -17.09
C SER A 19 -20.69 -19.43 -17.46
N PRO A 20 -21.10 -19.78 -18.69
CA PRO A 20 -21.00 -21.15 -19.18
C PRO A 20 -19.53 -21.57 -19.29
N ALA A 21 -19.25 -22.76 -18.77
CA ALA A 21 -17.93 -23.38 -18.77
C ALA A 21 -17.44 -23.64 -20.20
N LEU A 22 -16.35 -22.97 -20.60
CA LEU A 22 -15.55 -23.38 -21.74
C LEU A 22 -14.35 -24.18 -21.23
N ALA A 23 -14.40 -25.49 -21.43
CA ALA A 23 -13.34 -26.42 -21.12
C ALA A 23 -12.12 -26.15 -22.02
N GLY A 24 -10.98 -25.85 -21.41
CA GLY A 24 -9.67 -25.81 -22.06
C GLY A 24 -8.68 -26.67 -21.27
N ALA A 25 -8.46 -27.88 -21.77
CA ALA A 25 -7.46 -28.80 -21.27
C ALA A 25 -6.04 -28.31 -21.58
N GLY A 26 -5.08 -28.57 -20.69
CA GLY A 26 -3.66 -28.53 -21.03
C GLY A 26 -2.76 -28.01 -19.91
N GLY A 27 -2.37 -28.89 -19.00
CA GLY A 27 -1.23 -28.64 -18.12
C GLY A 27 0.08 -28.64 -18.92
N ASN A 28 1.12 -28.03 -18.34
CA ASN A 28 2.46 -28.60 -18.20
C ASN A 28 3.35 -27.60 -17.45
N GLY A 29 3.58 -27.87 -16.15
CA GLY A 29 4.63 -27.23 -15.37
C GLY A 29 5.97 -27.91 -15.64
N HIS A 30 7.02 -27.10 -15.77
CA HIS A 30 8.41 -27.55 -15.66
C HIS A 30 9.21 -26.47 -14.93
N GLY A 31 9.61 -26.80 -13.70
CA GLY A 31 10.63 -26.06 -12.96
C GLY A 31 12.04 -26.53 -13.31
N ASN A 32 13.00 -25.63 -13.10
CA ASN A 32 14.43 -25.83 -12.77
C ASN A 32 15.03 -24.41 -12.80
N GLY A 33 15.85 -23.92 -11.87
CA GLY A 33 16.76 -24.57 -10.94
C GLY A 33 18.15 -23.98 -11.16
N GLY A 34 18.70 -23.28 -10.16
CA GLY A 34 20.14 -23.11 -9.99
C GLY A 34 20.77 -21.80 -10.47
N GLY A 35 21.61 -21.20 -9.61
CA GLY A 35 22.57 -20.18 -9.99
C GLY A 35 23.06 -19.28 -8.86
N ASN A 36 23.87 -19.81 -7.93
CA ASN A 36 24.72 -19.00 -7.07
C ASN A 36 25.83 -18.34 -7.91
N GLY A 37 26.05 -17.04 -7.72
CA GLY A 37 27.19 -16.32 -8.28
C GLY A 37 27.75 -15.34 -7.24
N GLY A 38 28.79 -15.78 -6.53
CA GLY A 38 29.58 -14.93 -5.65
C GLY A 38 30.48 -13.96 -6.44
N GLY A 39 30.88 -12.88 -5.78
CA GLY A 39 31.81 -11.91 -6.35
C GLY A 39 32.19 -10.85 -5.32
N ASN A 40 33.22 -11.15 -4.53
CA ASN A 40 33.97 -10.15 -3.76
C ASN A 40 34.70 -9.21 -4.72
N GLY A 41 34.62 -7.91 -4.46
CA GLY A 41 35.48 -6.89 -5.06
C GLY A 41 35.96 -5.94 -3.97
N ASN A 42 37.18 -6.18 -3.49
CA ASN A 42 37.93 -5.30 -2.60
C ASN A 42 38.86 -4.42 -3.45
N GLY A 43 39.08 -3.17 -3.03
CA GLY A 43 40.34 -2.49 -3.34
C GLY A 43 40.22 -1.18 -4.12
N GLY A 44 40.73 -0.11 -3.50
CA GLY A 44 41.68 0.74 -4.19
C GLY A 44 41.29 2.20 -4.38
N GLY A 45 41.92 3.06 -3.59
CA GLY A 45 42.42 4.36 -4.06
C GLY A 45 41.57 5.58 -3.74
N ASN A 46 41.93 6.30 -2.68
CA ASN A 46 41.94 7.76 -2.79
C ASN A 46 43.14 8.33 -2.01
N ALA A 47 44.24 8.53 -2.73
CA ALA A 47 45.35 9.37 -2.31
C ALA A 47 45.03 10.80 -2.77
N GLY A 48 44.51 11.62 -1.85
CA GLY A 48 44.31 13.05 -2.05
C GLY A 48 45.16 13.81 -1.06
N ALA A 49 46.35 14.24 -1.52
CA ALA A 49 47.22 15.13 -0.79
C ALA A 49 46.56 16.51 -0.60
N SER A 50 46.61 17.04 0.62
CA SER A 50 46.68 18.49 0.83
C SER A 50 47.36 18.76 2.17
N HIS A 51 48.59 19.24 2.08
CA HIS A 51 49.30 19.89 3.16
C HIS A 51 48.68 21.28 3.39
N GLY A 52 48.23 21.53 4.62
CA GLY A 52 47.89 22.85 5.12
C GLY A 52 48.43 22.99 6.53
N ASN A 53 49.58 23.66 6.66
CA ASN A 53 50.26 23.96 7.91
C ASN A 53 49.67 25.22 8.54
N SER A 54 49.32 25.14 9.83
CA SER A 54 49.22 26.22 10.85
C SER A 54 48.41 25.63 12.02
N GLY A 55 48.87 25.52 13.26
CA GLY A 55 49.71 26.43 14.03
C GLY A 55 48.83 27.19 15.01
N ALA A 56 48.43 26.59 16.14
CA ALA A 56 48.01 27.31 17.36
C ALA A 56 47.79 26.38 18.57
N SER A 57 48.72 26.49 19.51
CA SER A 57 48.62 26.43 20.98
C SER A 57 47.56 25.58 21.69
N HIS A 58 48.09 24.76 22.62
CA HIS A 58 47.43 24.19 23.79
C HIS A 58 46.43 25.11 24.51
N GLY A 59 45.17 24.68 24.53
CA GLY A 59 44.15 25.13 25.49
C GLY A 59 43.97 24.07 26.58
N LYS A 60 44.44 24.37 27.78
CA LYS A 60 44.39 23.51 28.97
C LYS A 60 42.96 23.37 29.50
N SER A 61 42.70 22.20 30.07
CA SER A 61 41.55 21.81 30.89
C SER A 61 41.21 22.80 32.01
N SER A 62 39.91 22.91 32.31
CA SER A 62 39.24 23.29 33.58
C SER A 62 38.04 24.17 33.22
N SER A 63 36.80 23.76 33.43
CA SER A 63 36.22 23.65 34.77
C SER A 63 34.82 23.04 34.65
N ALA A 64 34.62 21.91 35.30
CA ALA A 64 33.30 21.42 35.65
C ALA A 64 32.78 22.21 36.86
N PRO A 65 31.54 22.71 36.86
CA PRO A 65 30.87 23.10 38.10
C PRO A 65 30.45 21.83 38.84
N GLY A 66 31.05 21.64 40.01
CA GLY A 66 30.83 20.49 40.88
C GLY A 66 29.37 20.31 41.29
N GLN A 67 28.96 19.04 41.39
CA GLN A 67 27.92 18.65 42.32
C GLN A 67 28.49 17.58 43.27
N VAL A 68 28.34 17.94 44.53
CA VAL A 68 28.89 17.37 45.74
C VAL A 68 28.54 15.89 45.95
N ALA A 69 29.52 15.16 46.48
CA ALA A 69 29.38 13.80 46.92
C ALA A 69 28.64 13.70 48.26
N LYS A 70 27.73 12.72 48.32
CA LYS A 70 27.48 11.77 49.41
C LYS A 70 27.50 12.32 50.86
N ALA A 71 26.30 12.57 51.40
CA ALA A 71 26.06 12.46 52.83
C ALA A 71 25.54 11.05 53.14
N THR A 72 26.35 10.28 53.85
CA THR A 72 25.99 9.04 54.52
C THR A 72 25.35 9.42 55.85
N THR A 73 24.13 8.98 56.13
CA THR A 73 23.60 8.96 57.50
C THR A 73 22.83 7.67 57.66
N ASP A 74 23.48 6.78 58.39
CA ASP A 74 22.94 5.55 58.97
C ASP A 74 22.51 5.90 60.40
N THR A 75 21.28 5.54 60.81
CA THR A 75 20.85 5.17 62.17
C THR A 75 19.34 4.86 62.16
N THR A 76 19.03 3.57 62.12
CA THR A 76 18.13 2.82 63.03
C THR A 76 16.71 3.37 63.31
N THR A 77 15.67 2.60 62.96
CA THR A 77 14.79 1.83 63.89
C THR A 77 13.45 1.48 63.22
N ASP A 78 13.19 0.18 63.16
CA ASP A 78 11.91 -0.54 63.15
C ASP A 78 10.59 0.25 63.15
N THR A 79 9.71 0.00 62.16
CA THR A 79 8.28 -0.34 62.34
C THR A 79 7.68 -0.68 60.97
N THR A 80 7.10 -1.88 60.90
CA THR A 80 6.32 -2.44 59.81
C THR A 80 5.16 -1.51 59.40
N VAL A 81 5.13 -1.06 58.14
CA VAL A 81 3.87 -0.69 57.47
C VAL A 81 3.87 -1.31 56.08
N ASP A 82 2.95 -2.25 55.93
CA ASP A 82 2.50 -2.88 54.70
C ASP A 82 2.16 -1.83 53.64
N THR A 83 3.09 -1.59 52.71
CA THR A 83 2.77 -0.99 51.42
C THR A 83 2.75 -2.10 50.40
N THR A 84 1.55 -2.66 50.23
CA THR A 84 1.01 -3.18 48.96
C THR A 84 1.93 -2.87 47.79
N GLN A 85 2.37 -3.92 47.08
CA GLN A 85 2.93 -3.81 45.75
C GLN A 85 2.22 -2.70 44.98
N VAL A 86 2.86 -1.54 44.88
CA VAL A 86 2.60 -0.61 43.80
C VAL A 86 3.22 -1.33 42.62
N SER A 87 2.44 -2.24 42.03
CA SER A 87 2.65 -2.76 40.69
C SER A 87 3.15 -1.58 39.89
N SER A 88 4.44 -1.60 39.55
CA SER A 88 5.03 -0.56 38.73
C SER A 88 4.14 -0.49 37.51
N VAL A 89 3.29 0.51 37.43
CA VAL A 89 2.58 0.86 36.21
C VAL A 89 3.74 1.15 35.27
N THR A 90 4.12 0.13 34.49
CA THR A 90 5.19 0.22 33.53
C THR A 90 4.81 1.40 32.68
N LYS A 91 5.49 2.52 32.91
CA LYS A 91 5.24 3.77 32.21
C LYS A 91 5.31 3.41 30.75
N GLU A 92 4.15 3.26 30.11
CA GLU A 92 4.10 2.90 28.71
C GLU A 92 4.95 3.94 28.03
N LYS A 93 6.13 3.52 27.53
CA LYS A 93 7.09 4.44 26.95
C LYS A 93 6.30 5.17 25.87
N ASN A 94 6.10 6.49 26.08
CA ASN A 94 5.30 7.37 25.24
C ASN A 94 5.43 6.94 23.79
N ILE A 95 4.32 6.78 23.07
CA ILE A 95 4.28 6.29 21.69
C ILE A 95 5.33 7.01 20.83
N HIS A 96 5.62 8.30 21.11
CA HIS A 96 6.66 9.09 20.45
C HIS A 96 8.12 8.64 20.72
N ALA A 97 8.42 8.10 21.90
CA ALA A 97 9.71 7.47 22.22
C ALA A 97 9.85 6.09 21.54
N LYS A 98 8.75 5.37 21.33
CA LYS A 98 8.72 4.15 20.50
C LYS A 98 8.84 4.47 19.00
N LEU A 99 8.22 5.57 18.56
CA LEU A 99 8.23 6.09 17.19
C LEU A 99 9.52 6.83 16.80
N GLY A 100 10.59 6.87 17.60
CA GLY A 100 11.76 7.74 17.36
C GLY A 100 12.27 7.79 15.91
N ARG A 101 12.59 6.64 15.30
CA ARG A 101 13.02 6.55 13.88
C ARG A 101 11.86 6.76 12.89
N LEU A 102 10.63 6.53 13.32
CA LEU A 102 9.42 6.72 12.52
C LEU A 102 8.99 8.19 12.47
N ASN A 103 9.19 9.02 13.50
CA ASN A 103 8.92 10.47 13.39
C ASN A 103 9.73 11.11 12.23
N SER A 104 10.97 10.64 12.01
CA SER A 104 11.77 11.01 10.85
C SER A 104 11.10 10.59 9.53
N LEU A 105 10.52 9.39 9.47
CA LEU A 105 9.76 8.87 8.33
C LEU A 105 8.59 9.79 7.96
N GLN A 106 7.87 10.33 8.94
CA GLN A 106 6.81 11.32 8.69
C GLN A 106 7.35 12.63 8.11
N ARG A 107 8.43 13.16 8.68
CA ARG A 107 8.96 14.48 8.28
C ARG A 107 9.67 14.46 6.93
N ASN A 108 10.22 13.31 6.52
CA ASN A 108 11.00 13.21 5.30
C ASN A 108 10.64 12.01 4.42
N ILE A 109 9.36 11.67 4.34
CA ILE A 109 8.87 10.55 3.51
C ILE A 109 9.31 10.66 2.05
N ASN A 110 9.42 11.88 1.51
CA ASN A 110 9.87 12.10 0.15
C ASN A 110 11.36 11.75 -0.06
N ALA A 111 12.26 12.06 0.88
CA ALA A 111 13.64 11.59 0.76
C ALA A 111 13.73 10.07 0.91
N TYR A 112 12.89 9.47 1.77
CA TYR A 112 12.86 8.01 1.90
C TYR A 112 12.38 7.31 0.64
N MET A 113 11.40 7.87 -0.07
CA MET A 113 10.91 7.30 -1.33
C MET A 113 11.93 7.39 -2.48
N ASN A 114 12.85 8.35 -2.42
CA ASN A 114 13.94 8.50 -3.39
C ASN A 114 15.27 7.93 -2.86
N SER A 115 15.27 7.31 -1.69
CA SER A 115 16.49 6.79 -1.06
C SER A 115 16.95 5.52 -1.75
N LYS A 116 18.26 5.40 -1.97
CA LYS A 116 18.90 4.17 -2.50
C LYS A 116 19.17 3.11 -1.44
N SER A 117 18.81 3.35 -0.18
CA SER A 117 19.09 2.41 0.91
C SER A 117 18.17 1.19 0.84
N LYS A 118 18.76 -0.01 0.90
CA LYS A 118 18.03 -1.30 0.92
C LYS A 118 16.98 -1.36 2.03
N LYS A 119 17.18 -0.63 3.13
CA LYS A 119 16.24 -0.59 4.26
C LYS A 119 14.90 0.07 3.91
N PHE A 120 14.85 0.93 2.89
CA PHE A 120 13.61 1.58 2.44
C PHE A 120 13.00 0.93 1.19
N ALA A 121 13.73 0.03 0.53
CA ALA A 121 13.28 -0.61 -0.70
C ALA A 121 11.96 -1.37 -0.51
N ALA A 122 11.77 -2.08 0.61
CA ALA A 122 10.54 -2.81 0.90
C ALA A 122 9.32 -1.87 1.07
N ILE A 123 9.50 -0.73 1.73
CA ILE A 123 8.43 0.27 1.90
C ILE A 123 8.15 1.00 0.59
N GLN A 124 9.17 1.31 -0.20
CA GLN A 124 9.00 1.89 -1.52
C GLN A 124 8.20 0.95 -2.44
N ALA A 125 8.55 -0.34 -2.42
CA ALA A 125 7.83 -1.39 -3.14
C ALA A 125 6.38 -1.48 -2.66
N PHE A 126 6.15 -1.53 -1.35
CA PHE A 126 4.81 -1.54 -0.77
C PHE A 126 3.97 -0.33 -1.22
N VAL A 127 4.51 0.89 -1.14
CA VAL A 127 3.80 2.11 -1.56
C VAL A 127 3.49 2.07 -3.06
N THR A 128 4.45 1.68 -3.89
CA THR A 128 4.27 1.61 -5.34
C THR A 128 3.25 0.53 -5.72
N GLN A 129 3.32 -0.63 -5.09
CA GLN A 129 2.40 -1.73 -5.31
C GLN A 129 0.98 -1.37 -4.85
N SER A 130 0.85 -0.76 -3.68
CA SER A 130 -0.44 -0.28 -3.16
C SER A 130 -1.04 0.81 -4.04
N ALA A 131 -0.22 1.70 -4.61
CA ALA A 131 -0.68 2.70 -5.58
C ALA A 131 -1.20 2.04 -6.87
N LYS A 132 -0.49 1.04 -7.40
CA LYS A 132 -0.94 0.25 -8.55
C LYS A 132 -2.22 -0.51 -8.26
N ALA A 133 -2.34 -1.13 -7.09
CA ALA A 133 -3.55 -1.82 -6.65
C ALA A 133 -4.75 -0.88 -6.62
N LYS A 134 -4.57 0.32 -6.06
CA LYS A 134 -5.60 1.35 -6.03
C LYS A 134 -6.06 1.77 -7.43
N LEU A 135 -5.11 1.99 -8.35
CA LEU A 135 -5.45 2.35 -9.74
C LEU A 135 -6.14 1.20 -10.47
N ALA A 136 -5.66 -0.03 -10.29
CA ALA A 136 -6.27 -1.22 -10.90
C ALA A 136 -7.69 -1.45 -10.37
N GLN A 137 -7.93 -1.20 -9.07
CA GLN A 137 -9.27 -1.25 -8.49
C GLN A 137 -10.18 -0.17 -9.11
N ALA A 138 -9.71 1.07 -9.23
CA ALA A 138 -10.49 2.13 -9.88
C ALA A 138 -10.80 1.80 -11.36
N ALA A 139 -9.85 1.18 -12.08
CA ALA A 139 -10.05 0.72 -13.45
C ALA A 139 -11.08 -0.42 -13.53
N ALA A 140 -11.07 -1.35 -12.57
CA ALA A 140 -12.06 -2.43 -12.50
C ALA A 140 -13.46 -1.89 -12.22
N GLU A 141 -13.60 -0.93 -11.30
CA GLU A 141 -14.87 -0.25 -11.01
C GLU A 141 -15.39 0.52 -12.24
N ALA A 142 -14.50 1.22 -12.96
CA ALA A 142 -14.87 1.91 -14.19
C ALA A 142 -15.32 0.94 -15.30
N ALA A 143 -14.59 -0.16 -15.51
CA ALA A 143 -14.95 -1.17 -16.51
C ALA A 143 -16.28 -1.86 -16.18
N ALA A 144 -16.53 -2.16 -14.89
CA ALA A 144 -17.81 -2.70 -14.44
C ALA A 144 -18.97 -1.72 -14.67
N ALA A 145 -18.75 -0.41 -14.44
CA ALA A 145 -19.75 0.62 -14.71
C ALA A 145 -20.06 0.73 -16.21
N THR A 146 -19.04 0.64 -17.08
CA THR A 146 -19.22 0.62 -18.54
C THR A 146 -20.05 -0.60 -18.98
N ALA A 147 -19.72 -1.79 -18.49
CA ALA A 147 -20.46 -3.01 -18.78
C ALA A 147 -21.94 -2.91 -18.34
N ALA A 148 -22.19 -2.36 -17.14
CA ALA A 148 -23.55 -2.12 -16.66
C ALA A 148 -24.32 -1.12 -17.54
N ALA A 149 -23.66 -0.07 -18.03
CA ALA A 149 -24.27 0.89 -18.94
C ALA A 149 -24.60 0.27 -20.31
N ALA A 150 -23.69 -0.54 -20.86
CA ALA A 150 -23.93 -1.28 -22.11
C ALA A 150 -25.10 -2.25 -21.98
N GLN A 151 -25.21 -2.95 -20.84
CA GLN A 151 -26.33 -3.85 -20.55
C GLN A 151 -27.65 -3.07 -20.48
N ALA A 152 -27.68 -1.92 -19.80
CA ALA A 152 -28.87 -1.08 -19.72
C ALA A 152 -29.34 -0.58 -21.10
N GLN A 153 -28.39 -0.30 -22.02
CA GLN A 153 -28.72 0.06 -23.41
C GLN A 153 -29.33 -1.13 -24.17
N LEU A 154 -28.79 -2.33 -24.00
CA LEU A 154 -29.35 -3.54 -24.60
C LEU A 154 -30.78 -3.81 -24.09
N ASP A 155 -31.00 -3.68 -22.79
CA ASP A 155 -32.32 -3.85 -22.19
C ASP A 155 -33.31 -2.81 -22.72
N ALA A 156 -32.87 -1.55 -22.91
CA ALA A 156 -33.67 -0.50 -23.50
C ALA A 156 -34.05 -0.79 -24.97
N LEU A 157 -33.12 -1.32 -25.78
CA LEU A 157 -33.41 -1.73 -27.16
C LEU A 157 -34.41 -2.90 -27.21
N ASN A 158 -34.24 -3.89 -26.34
CA ASN A 158 -35.17 -5.02 -26.23
C ASN A 158 -36.57 -4.58 -25.78
N ALA A 159 -36.66 -3.62 -24.85
CA ALA A 159 -37.93 -3.04 -24.43
C ALA A 159 -38.62 -2.27 -25.57
N GLN A 160 -37.87 -1.50 -26.37
CA GLN A 160 -38.40 -0.83 -27.55
C GLN A 160 -38.92 -1.81 -28.60
N LEU A 161 -38.18 -2.90 -28.85
CA LEU A 161 -38.62 -3.95 -29.77
C LEU A 161 -39.92 -4.59 -29.29
N THR A 162 -40.01 -4.91 -28.00
CA THR A 162 -41.22 -5.48 -27.39
C THR A 162 -42.42 -4.55 -27.52
N ALA A 163 -42.23 -3.24 -27.27
CA ALA A 163 -43.28 -2.24 -27.40
C ALA A 163 -43.77 -2.08 -28.85
N LEU A 164 -42.87 -2.11 -29.83
CA LEU A 164 -43.24 -2.02 -31.25
C LEU A 164 -43.93 -3.30 -31.76
N GLN A 165 -43.61 -4.47 -31.23
CA GLN A 165 -44.27 -5.72 -31.65
C GLN A 165 -45.75 -5.79 -31.25
N VAL A 166 -46.17 -5.05 -30.23
CA VAL A 166 -47.56 -4.98 -29.77
C VAL A 166 -48.32 -3.77 -30.32
N ASP A 167 -47.65 -2.87 -31.05
CA ASP A 167 -48.26 -1.71 -31.68
C ASP A 167 -48.92 -2.11 -33.02
N PRO A 168 -50.26 -1.98 -33.16
CA PRO A 168 -50.99 -2.37 -34.37
C PRO A 168 -50.64 -1.53 -35.61
N VAL A 169 -49.93 -0.40 -35.47
CA VAL A 169 -49.45 0.44 -36.58
C VAL A 169 -47.93 0.47 -36.71
N ALA A 170 -47.22 -0.46 -36.06
CA ALA A 170 -45.76 -0.52 -36.06
C ALA A 170 -45.15 -0.50 -37.48
N ASN A 171 -44.14 0.34 -37.66
CA ASN A 171 -43.44 0.45 -38.93
C ASN A 171 -42.42 -0.70 -39.08
N ALA A 172 -42.59 -1.56 -40.09
CA ALA A 172 -41.68 -2.67 -40.38
C ALA A 172 -40.21 -2.24 -40.49
N ALA A 173 -39.94 -1.02 -40.98
CA ALA A 173 -38.58 -0.48 -41.06
C ALA A 173 -37.96 -0.21 -39.67
N GLN A 174 -38.76 0.22 -38.68
CA GLN A 174 -38.29 0.44 -37.31
C GLN A 174 -37.96 -0.88 -36.61
N ILE A 175 -38.79 -1.91 -36.80
CA ILE A 175 -38.54 -3.25 -36.26
C ILE A 175 -37.25 -3.83 -36.87
N GLN A 176 -37.06 -3.68 -38.19
CA GLN A 176 -35.86 -4.18 -38.87
C GLN A 176 -34.59 -3.43 -38.44
N ALA A 177 -34.70 -2.12 -38.16
CA ALA A 177 -33.61 -1.34 -37.60
C ALA A 177 -33.22 -1.82 -36.19
N LEU A 178 -34.19 -2.04 -35.29
CA LEU A 178 -33.91 -2.55 -33.93
C LEU A 178 -33.33 -3.97 -33.95
N ASN A 179 -33.85 -4.86 -34.80
CA ASN A 179 -33.29 -6.19 -35.00
C ASN A 179 -31.84 -6.18 -35.50
N SER A 180 -31.40 -5.09 -36.14
CA SER A 180 -30.00 -4.90 -36.55
C SER A 180 -29.14 -4.29 -35.43
N GLN A 181 -29.72 -3.41 -34.60
CA GLN A 181 -29.04 -2.75 -33.49
C GLN A 181 -28.81 -3.69 -32.29
N ILE A 182 -29.76 -4.58 -31.99
CA ILE A 182 -29.69 -5.48 -30.82
C ILE A 182 -28.45 -6.41 -30.90
N PRO A 183 -28.17 -7.11 -32.00
CA PRO A 183 -26.95 -7.94 -32.10
C PRO A 183 -25.67 -7.12 -32.02
N ALA A 184 -25.65 -5.91 -32.58
CA ALA A 184 -24.50 -5.01 -32.48
C ALA A 184 -24.27 -4.57 -31.03
N GLN A 185 -25.34 -4.21 -30.31
CA GLN A 185 -25.26 -3.85 -28.90
C GLN A 185 -24.90 -5.05 -28.02
N GLN A 186 -25.36 -6.27 -28.35
CA GLN A 186 -24.94 -7.48 -27.65
C GLN A 186 -23.43 -7.71 -27.77
N ALA A 187 -22.85 -7.48 -28.95
CA ALA A 187 -21.40 -7.58 -29.12
C ALA A 187 -20.63 -6.56 -28.26
N VAL A 188 -21.18 -5.34 -28.07
CA VAL A 188 -20.62 -4.34 -27.15
C VAL A 188 -20.70 -4.81 -25.70
N VAL A 189 -21.85 -5.34 -25.26
CA VAL A 189 -22.04 -5.91 -23.93
C VAL A 189 -21.03 -7.04 -23.66
N ASP A 190 -20.85 -7.94 -24.62
CA ASP A 190 -19.91 -9.06 -24.47
C ASP A 190 -18.46 -8.57 -24.36
N ALA A 191 -18.07 -7.57 -25.16
CA ALA A 191 -16.75 -6.96 -25.11
C ALA A 191 -16.50 -6.24 -23.79
N ASP A 192 -17.45 -5.44 -23.31
CA ASP A 192 -17.33 -4.68 -22.07
C ASP A 192 -17.33 -5.60 -20.84
N ASN A 193 -18.12 -6.68 -20.85
CA ASN A 193 -18.07 -7.71 -19.82
C ASN A 193 -16.71 -8.42 -19.78
N ALA A 194 -16.14 -8.75 -20.94
CA ALA A 194 -14.80 -9.33 -21.02
C ALA A 194 -13.74 -8.35 -20.50
N ALA A 195 -13.84 -7.07 -20.83
CA ALA A 195 -12.95 -6.02 -20.32
C ALA A 195 -13.08 -5.86 -18.79
N ALA A 196 -14.29 -5.89 -18.25
CA ALA A 196 -14.55 -5.84 -16.80
C ALA A 196 -13.93 -7.03 -16.07
N ALA A 197 -14.06 -8.25 -16.62
CA ALA A 197 -13.45 -9.46 -16.05
C ALA A 197 -11.91 -9.40 -16.05
N GLN A 198 -11.31 -8.89 -17.13
CA GLN A 198 -9.87 -8.68 -17.22
C GLN A 198 -9.40 -7.62 -16.20
N ALA A 199 -10.10 -6.50 -16.10
CA ALA A 199 -9.79 -5.45 -15.13
C ALA A 199 -9.90 -5.95 -13.68
N ALA A 200 -10.92 -6.75 -13.37
CA ALA A 200 -11.06 -7.38 -12.05
C ALA A 200 -9.89 -8.33 -11.73
N THR A 201 -9.44 -9.12 -12.72
CA THR A 201 -8.27 -10.01 -12.56
C THR A 201 -6.98 -9.21 -12.34
N ALA A 202 -6.81 -8.11 -13.10
CA ALA A 202 -5.68 -7.20 -12.94
C ALA A 202 -5.68 -6.52 -11.56
N ALA A 203 -6.85 -6.09 -11.07
CA ALA A 203 -7.01 -5.55 -9.72
C ALA A 203 -6.64 -6.59 -8.66
N ALA A 204 -7.15 -7.81 -8.75
CA ALA A 204 -6.81 -8.89 -7.82
C ALA A 204 -5.30 -9.16 -7.79
N THR A 205 -4.66 -9.26 -8.96
CA THR A 205 -3.20 -9.46 -9.08
C THR A 205 -2.42 -8.30 -8.46
N ALA A 206 -2.90 -7.07 -8.63
CA ALA A 206 -2.24 -5.89 -8.10
C ALA A 206 -2.31 -5.79 -6.56
N THR A 207 -3.24 -6.47 -5.90
CA THR A 207 -3.30 -6.50 -4.41
C THR A 207 -2.23 -7.38 -3.76
N VAL A 208 -1.53 -8.22 -4.53
CA VAL A 208 -0.45 -9.04 -3.98
C VAL A 208 0.65 -8.14 -3.41
N GLY A 209 0.99 -8.34 -2.14
CA GLY A 209 2.01 -7.54 -1.44
C GLY A 209 1.49 -6.22 -0.86
N THR A 210 0.18 -5.95 -0.90
CA THR A 210 -0.43 -4.74 -0.31
C THR A 210 -1.15 -5.01 1.01
N ASP A 211 -1.09 -6.24 1.50
CA ASP A 211 -1.70 -6.65 2.76
C ASP A 211 -0.91 -6.17 3.99
N GLN A 212 -1.53 -6.28 5.17
CA GLN A 212 -0.91 -5.84 6.42
C GLN A 212 0.35 -6.63 6.77
N ALA A 213 0.44 -7.93 6.46
CA ALA A 213 1.64 -8.71 6.75
C ALA A 213 2.82 -8.27 5.89
N SER A 214 2.57 -7.92 4.63
CA SER A 214 3.55 -7.32 3.72
C SER A 214 4.06 -5.97 4.24
N LEU A 215 3.16 -5.14 4.79
CA LEU A 215 3.55 -3.90 5.46
C LEU A 215 4.38 -4.15 6.72
N ASP A 216 3.95 -5.07 7.58
CA ASP A 216 4.64 -5.40 8.83
C ASP A 216 6.04 -5.96 8.55
N ALA A 217 6.19 -6.81 7.54
CA ALA A 217 7.48 -7.29 7.07
C ALA A 217 8.39 -6.14 6.58
N ALA A 218 7.84 -5.22 5.78
CA ALA A 218 8.57 -4.06 5.29
C ALA A 218 8.98 -3.10 6.42
N LEU A 219 8.15 -2.96 7.46
CA LEU A 219 8.45 -2.17 8.65
C LEU A 219 9.51 -2.85 9.54
N ALA A 220 9.47 -4.18 9.67
CA ALA A 220 10.42 -4.95 10.46
C ALA A 220 11.84 -4.84 9.90
N ASP A 221 11.99 -4.80 8.57
CA ASP A 221 13.28 -4.59 7.92
C ASP A 221 13.92 -3.24 8.27
N MET A 222 13.10 -2.21 8.53
CA MET A 222 13.55 -0.87 8.93
C MET A 222 13.80 -0.73 10.43
N ALA A 223 12.99 -1.39 11.25
CA ALA A 223 12.93 -1.15 12.68
C ALA A 223 14.05 -1.88 13.43
N ASN A 224 14.72 -1.19 14.36
CA ASN A 224 15.63 -1.83 15.33
C ASN A 224 14.86 -2.35 16.56
N LYS A 225 13.53 -2.34 16.52
CA LYS A 225 12.60 -2.68 17.60
C LYS A 225 11.43 -3.47 16.98
N PRO A 226 10.73 -4.32 17.76
CA PRO A 226 9.57 -5.03 17.23
C PRO A 226 8.51 -4.06 16.70
N VAL A 227 7.91 -4.41 15.56
CA VAL A 227 6.76 -3.73 14.99
C VAL A 227 5.54 -4.15 15.80
N ASP A 228 4.92 -3.20 16.49
CA ASP A 228 3.67 -3.42 17.21
C ASP A 228 2.49 -2.82 16.43
N ALA A 229 1.26 -3.15 16.82
CA ALA A 229 0.06 -2.69 16.13
C ALA A 229 -0.05 -1.15 16.06
N GLN A 230 0.50 -0.42 17.04
CA GLN A 230 0.48 1.05 17.04
C GLN A 230 1.46 1.61 16.00
N VAL A 231 2.62 0.99 15.84
CA VAL A 231 3.62 1.31 14.82
C VAL A 231 3.05 1.08 13.42
N THR A 232 2.37 -0.05 13.19
CA THR A 232 1.71 -0.37 11.91
C THR A 232 0.60 0.62 11.59
N ALA A 233 -0.31 0.89 12.54
CA ALA A 233 -1.41 1.84 12.32
C ALA A 233 -0.91 3.26 12.02
N TRP A 234 0.14 3.71 12.71
CA TRP A 234 0.78 5.00 12.43
C TRP A 234 1.40 5.02 11.03
N ALA A 235 2.08 3.95 10.63
CA ALA A 235 2.71 3.85 9.31
C ALA A 235 1.67 3.85 8.19
N GLN A 236 0.59 3.09 8.35
CA GLN A 236 -0.55 3.10 7.42
C GLN A 236 -1.09 4.52 7.21
N GLY A 237 -1.28 5.29 8.28
CA GLY A 237 -1.78 6.66 8.19
C GLY A 237 -0.88 7.59 7.37
N ILE A 238 0.44 7.43 7.47
CA ILE A 238 1.41 8.25 6.72
C ILE A 238 1.57 7.77 5.29
N LEU A 239 1.65 6.44 5.10
CA LEU A 239 1.82 5.84 3.79
C LEU A 239 0.58 6.03 2.92
N ALA A 240 -0.63 6.07 3.49
CA ALA A 240 -1.87 6.32 2.75
C ALA A 240 -1.78 7.59 1.88
N GLY A 241 -1.35 8.71 2.47
CA GLY A 241 -1.16 9.95 1.72
C GLY A 241 -0.09 9.84 0.62
N LYS A 242 0.95 9.03 0.83
CA LYS A 242 1.99 8.81 -0.17
C LYS A 242 1.51 7.88 -1.30
N ILE A 243 0.75 6.85 -0.98
CA ILE A 243 0.11 5.94 -1.93
C ILE A 243 -0.80 6.76 -2.86
N ASP A 244 -1.59 7.68 -2.34
CA ASP A 244 -2.43 8.59 -3.14
C ASP A 244 -1.61 9.45 -4.08
N GLN A 245 -0.54 10.08 -3.59
CA GLN A 245 0.36 10.89 -4.42
C GLN A 245 1.04 10.05 -5.52
N THR A 246 1.51 8.85 -5.17
CA THR A 246 2.16 7.95 -6.12
C THR A 246 1.16 7.45 -7.15
N ALA A 247 -0.08 7.14 -6.77
CA ALA A 247 -1.15 6.77 -7.70
C ALA A 247 -1.44 7.90 -8.68
N ALA A 248 -1.60 9.14 -8.19
CA ALA A 248 -1.79 10.31 -9.03
C ALA A 248 -0.60 10.54 -9.99
N ALA A 249 0.63 10.35 -9.52
CA ALA A 249 1.83 10.48 -10.34
C ALA A 249 1.93 9.40 -11.43
N ILE A 250 1.59 8.14 -11.11
CA ILE A 250 1.52 7.06 -12.11
C ILE A 250 0.47 7.40 -13.17
N GLN A 251 -0.71 7.86 -12.76
CA GLN A 251 -1.78 8.24 -13.66
C GLN A 251 -1.41 9.42 -14.57
N ALA A 252 -0.68 10.42 -14.07
CA ALA A 252 -0.23 11.58 -14.84
C ALA A 252 0.95 11.29 -15.78
N GLY A 253 1.72 10.22 -15.52
CA GLY A 253 2.90 9.82 -16.31
C GLY A 253 2.66 8.65 -17.26
N THR A 254 1.43 8.16 -17.38
CA THR A 254 1.05 7.17 -18.40
C THR A 254 0.81 7.94 -19.71
N PRO A 255 1.58 7.69 -20.79
CA PRO A 255 1.37 8.35 -22.08
C PRO A 255 0.00 8.00 -22.70
#